data_AF-X1BCY3-F1
#
_entry.id   AF-X1BCY3-F1
#
_cell.length_a   1.000
_cell.length_b   1.000
_cell.length_c   1.000
_cell.angle_alpha   90.00
_cell.angle_beta   90.00
_cell.angle_gamma   90.00
#
_symmetry.space_group_name_H-M   'P 1'
#
loop_
_entity.id
_entity.type
_entity.pdbx_description
1 polymer ?
#
loop_
_entity_poly.entity_id
_entity_poly.type
_entity_poly.pdbx_seq_one_letter_code
_entity_poly.pdbx_strand_id
1 'polypeptide(L)'
;MEQECENIKNHKGLEFRELLTYIKTPSIYQTPYAYEDYSQYVPRGHYTRNEKLENYFKTMMWYGRIDFKLRPASEEPAITYGKKMTLQAILMADALLRNENAFKLWKMIYEPTVYFVGKTDDLYVDDYIKLIKEIYPPNESVDKCDNQEKLAEFIDKAIQLRTPKILSGLAFAEDGDFRISTKGFRFMG
;
A
#
# COMPACT_ATOMS: atom_id res chain seq x y z
N MET A 1 -6.82 -10.15 -9.43
CA MET A 1 -6.19 -10.89 -8.30
C MET A 1 -5.33 -12.05 -8.81
N GLU A 2 -5.84 -12.96 -9.64
CA GLU A 2 -5.05 -14.11 -10.12
C GLU A 2 -3.75 -13.69 -10.84
N GLN A 3 -3.82 -12.69 -11.73
CA GLN A 3 -2.64 -12.21 -12.46
C GLN A 3 -1.58 -11.54 -11.56
N GLU A 4 -1.99 -10.85 -10.48
CA GLU A 4 -1.06 -10.29 -9.49
C GLU A 4 -0.25 -11.40 -8.81
N CYS A 5 -0.94 -12.44 -8.35
CA CYS A 5 -0.30 -13.61 -7.76
C CYS A 5 0.63 -14.31 -8.77
N GLU A 6 0.23 -14.36 -10.03
CA GLU A 6 1.03 -14.94 -11.11
C GLU A 6 2.29 -14.12 -11.41
N ASN A 7 2.21 -12.79 -11.35
CA ASN A 7 3.37 -11.90 -11.47
C ASN A 7 4.36 -12.14 -10.31
N ILE A 8 3.85 -12.27 -9.07
CA ILE A 8 4.65 -12.60 -7.88
C ILE A 8 5.32 -13.98 -8.01
N LYS A 9 4.66 -14.97 -8.61
CA LYS A 9 5.22 -16.33 -8.80
C LYS A 9 6.26 -16.39 -9.91
N ASN A 10 6.04 -15.64 -10.99
CA ASN A 10 6.89 -15.70 -12.19
C ASN A 10 8.11 -14.78 -12.12
N HIS A 11 8.15 -13.83 -11.19
CA HIS A 11 9.32 -12.98 -10.93
C HIS A 11 9.81 -12.18 -12.15
N LYS A 12 8.90 -11.77 -13.05
CA LYS A 12 9.21 -11.24 -14.40
C LYS A 12 9.91 -9.86 -14.43
N GLY A 13 10.35 -9.34 -13.29
CA GLY A 13 10.90 -8.00 -13.19
C GLY A 13 9.80 -6.95 -13.13
N LEU A 14 10.02 -5.81 -13.77
CA LEU A 14 9.10 -4.68 -13.71
C LEU A 14 7.84 -4.93 -14.55
N GLU A 15 6.70 -5.07 -13.87
CA GLU A 15 5.40 -5.30 -14.51
C GLU A 15 4.32 -4.44 -13.86
N PHE A 16 3.20 -4.29 -14.57
CA PHE A 16 2.05 -3.57 -14.05
C PHE A 16 1.44 -4.28 -12.83
N ARG A 17 0.94 -3.49 -11.88
CA ARG A 17 0.22 -3.97 -10.69
C ARG A 17 -1.23 -4.22 -11.04
N GLU A 18 -1.58 -5.50 -11.17
CA GLU A 18 -2.89 -5.97 -11.61
C GLU A 18 -3.99 -5.75 -10.55
N LEU A 19 -3.59 -5.34 -9.35
CA LEU A 19 -4.48 -4.82 -8.31
C LEU A 19 -5.06 -3.43 -8.63
N LEU A 20 -4.49 -2.69 -9.60
CA LEU A 20 -4.92 -1.34 -10.01
C LEU A 20 -5.84 -1.40 -11.26
N THR A 21 -6.88 -2.23 -11.22
CA THR A 21 -7.77 -2.58 -12.35
C THR A 21 -8.50 -1.40 -13.03
N TYR A 22 -8.48 -0.24 -12.39
CA TYR A 22 -9.04 1.01 -12.89
C TYR A 22 -8.10 1.80 -13.82
N ILE A 23 -6.81 1.44 -13.90
CA ILE A 23 -5.87 1.99 -14.87
C ILE A 23 -6.00 1.18 -16.16
N LYS A 24 -6.68 1.74 -17.17
CA LYS A 24 -7.02 1.02 -18.41
C LYS A 24 -5.91 1.00 -19.44
N THR A 25 -5.02 2.00 -19.41
CA THR A 25 -3.91 2.14 -20.33
C THR A 25 -2.63 2.34 -19.53
N PRO A 26 -2.10 1.27 -18.90
CA PRO A 26 -0.88 1.39 -18.11
C PRO A 26 0.29 1.74 -19.02
N SER A 27 1.11 2.69 -18.57
CA SER A 27 2.34 3.08 -19.25
C SER A 27 3.36 3.46 -18.21
N ILE A 28 4.57 2.92 -18.29
CA ILE A 28 5.64 3.25 -17.34
C ILE A 28 5.95 4.76 -17.34
N TYR A 29 5.73 5.46 -18.45
CA TYR A 29 6.00 6.89 -18.57
C TYR A 29 4.88 7.77 -18.00
N GLN A 30 3.64 7.29 -18.02
CA GLN A 30 2.46 8.07 -17.57
C GLN A 30 1.98 7.66 -16.17
N THR A 31 2.09 6.37 -15.85
CA THR A 31 1.67 5.77 -14.57
C THR A 31 2.82 4.95 -13.95
N PRO A 32 4.02 5.53 -13.75
CA PRO A 32 5.17 4.80 -13.19
C PRO A 32 4.86 4.18 -11.82
N TYR A 33 4.06 4.87 -11.01
CA TYR A 33 3.58 4.43 -9.70
C TYR A 33 2.70 3.17 -9.71
N ALA A 34 2.27 2.73 -10.89
CA ALA A 34 1.44 1.55 -11.07
C ALA A 34 2.25 0.28 -11.41
N TYR A 35 3.58 0.36 -11.40
CA TYR A 35 4.47 -0.76 -11.70
C TYR A 35 5.20 -1.24 -10.45
N GLU A 36 5.49 -2.54 -10.40
CA GLU A 36 6.27 -3.18 -9.35
C GLU A 36 7.35 -4.07 -9.96
N ASP A 37 8.52 -4.12 -9.33
CA ASP A 37 9.59 -5.06 -9.69
C ASP A 37 9.37 -6.42 -9.00
N TYR A 38 8.71 -7.34 -9.71
CA TYR A 38 8.42 -8.68 -9.20
C TYR A 38 9.67 -9.57 -9.09
N SER A 39 10.83 -9.16 -9.61
CA SER A 39 12.10 -9.88 -9.39
C SER A 39 12.54 -9.83 -7.91
N GLN A 40 12.01 -8.88 -7.15
CA GLN A 40 12.26 -8.77 -5.71
C GLN A 40 11.59 -9.91 -4.91
N TYR A 41 10.63 -10.62 -5.50
CA TYR A 41 9.85 -11.66 -4.82
C TYR A 41 10.49 -13.05 -4.88
N VAL A 42 11.65 -13.20 -5.53
CA VAL A 42 12.42 -14.45 -5.58
C VAL A 42 12.91 -14.79 -4.17
N PRO A 43 12.47 -15.91 -3.55
CA PRO A 43 12.95 -16.33 -2.24
C PRO A 43 14.46 -16.56 -2.23
N ARG A 44 15.14 -16.13 -1.15
CA ARG A 44 16.61 -16.21 -1.02
C ARG A 44 17.00 -16.75 0.36
N GLY A 45 18.21 -17.30 0.47
CA GLY A 45 18.77 -17.73 1.75
C GLY A 45 17.96 -18.86 2.41
N HIS A 46 17.68 -18.75 3.71
CA HIS A 46 16.93 -19.78 4.44
C HIS A 46 15.46 -19.89 4.04
N TYR A 47 14.93 -18.94 3.26
CA TYR A 47 13.54 -18.96 2.82
C TYR A 47 13.25 -20.00 1.73
N THR A 48 14.28 -20.56 1.08
CA THR A 48 14.14 -21.59 0.02
C THR A 48 13.98 -23.01 0.56
N ARG A 49 13.94 -23.19 1.89
CA ARG A 49 13.97 -24.52 2.51
C ARG A 49 12.65 -25.28 2.39
N ASN A 50 11.53 -24.57 2.25
CA ASN A 50 10.21 -25.16 2.05
C ASN A 50 9.20 -24.10 1.58
N GLU A 51 8.09 -24.57 1.03
CA GLU A 51 7.00 -23.74 0.50
C GLU A 51 6.45 -22.73 1.53
N LYS A 52 6.37 -23.12 2.81
CA LYS A 52 5.87 -22.21 3.86
C LYS A 52 6.78 -21.00 4.04
N LEU A 53 8.11 -21.20 4.00
CA LEU A 53 9.07 -20.12 4.10
C LEU A 53 9.16 -19.28 2.82
N GLU A 54 8.95 -19.89 1.65
CA GLU A 54 8.85 -19.15 0.39
C GLU A 54 7.62 -18.24 0.36
N ASN A 55 6.46 -18.76 0.80
CA ASN A 55 5.23 -17.99 0.90
C ASN A 55 5.38 -16.87 1.93
N TYR A 56 5.99 -17.14 3.08
CA TYR A 56 6.32 -16.11 4.06
C TYR A 56 7.17 -14.99 3.45
N PHE A 57 8.25 -15.34 2.72
CA PHE A 57 9.10 -14.34 2.06
C PHE A 57 8.29 -13.48 1.09
N LYS A 58 7.52 -14.09 0.19
CA LYS A 58 6.69 -13.37 -0.81
C LYS A 58 5.66 -12.46 -0.14
N THR A 59 5.02 -12.91 0.94
CA THR A 59 4.07 -12.09 1.70
C THR A 59 4.76 -10.90 2.37
N MET A 60 5.90 -11.11 3.02
CA MET A 60 6.65 -10.03 3.66
C MET A 60 7.18 -9.02 2.63
N MET A 61 7.62 -9.48 1.45
CA MET A 61 7.99 -8.61 0.34
C MET A 61 6.81 -7.77 -0.14
N TRP A 62 5.62 -8.37 -0.31
CA TRP A 62 4.42 -7.62 -0.68
C TRP A 62 4.08 -6.58 0.40
N TYR A 63 4.06 -6.98 1.67
CA TYR A 63 3.72 -6.13 2.81
C TYR A 63 4.66 -4.93 2.95
N GLY A 64 5.95 -5.12 2.59
CA GLY A 64 6.99 -4.10 2.68
C GLY A 64 7.25 -3.31 1.41
N ARG A 65 6.61 -3.62 0.27
CA ARG A 65 6.86 -2.92 -1.01
C ARG A 65 5.61 -2.28 -1.61
N ILE A 66 4.48 -2.98 -1.57
CA ILE A 66 3.26 -2.53 -2.23
C ILE A 66 2.68 -1.33 -1.48
N ASP A 67 2.65 -0.19 -2.17
CA ASP A 67 2.12 1.05 -1.65
C ASP A 67 0.77 1.44 -2.28
N PHE A 68 0.00 2.24 -1.56
CA PHE A 68 -1.25 2.82 -2.02
C PHE A 68 -1.15 4.33 -1.84
N LYS A 69 -0.75 5.02 -2.90
CA LYS A 69 -0.42 6.44 -2.89
C LYS A 69 -1.66 7.30 -2.72
N LEU A 70 -1.55 8.34 -1.88
CA LEU A 70 -2.62 9.32 -1.67
C LEU A 70 -2.80 10.20 -2.90
N ARG A 71 -1.70 10.71 -3.45
CA ARG A 71 -1.66 11.60 -4.62
C ARG A 71 -0.47 11.23 -5.51
N PRO A 72 -0.61 10.27 -6.44
CA PRO A 72 0.52 9.78 -7.22
C PRO A 72 1.07 10.78 -8.25
N ALA A 73 0.27 11.77 -8.67
CA ALA A 73 0.68 12.99 -9.37
C ALA A 73 -0.42 14.06 -9.20
N SER A 74 -0.16 15.32 -9.61
CA SER A 74 -1.10 16.45 -9.41
C SER A 74 -2.09 16.69 -10.56
N GLU A 75 -2.08 15.87 -11.61
CA GLU A 75 -3.03 15.97 -12.73
C GLU A 75 -3.91 14.73 -12.85
N GLU A 76 -5.05 14.87 -13.54
CA GLU A 76 -5.86 13.70 -13.92
C GLU A 76 -5.15 12.88 -15.01
N PRO A 77 -5.29 11.54 -15.03
CA PRO A 77 -6.15 10.73 -14.17
C PRO A 77 -5.51 10.32 -12.83
N ALA A 78 -4.31 10.81 -12.50
CA ALA A 78 -3.56 10.36 -11.33
C ALA A 78 -4.23 10.74 -10.01
N ILE A 79 -4.89 11.90 -9.94
CA ILE A 79 -5.74 12.28 -8.79
C ILE A 79 -6.82 11.23 -8.56
N THR A 80 -7.56 10.85 -9.60
CA THR A 80 -8.59 9.80 -9.53
C THR A 80 -8.01 8.46 -9.08
N TYR A 81 -6.81 8.10 -9.57
CA TYR A 81 -6.14 6.87 -9.17
C TYR A 81 -5.71 6.89 -7.69
N GLY A 82 -5.19 8.02 -7.20
CA GLY A 82 -4.84 8.19 -5.78
C GLY A 82 -6.04 8.04 -4.85
N LYS A 83 -7.20 8.59 -5.22
CA LYS A 83 -8.46 8.38 -4.49
C LYS A 83 -8.83 6.90 -4.40
N LYS A 84 -8.71 6.16 -5.52
CA LYS A 84 -8.99 4.72 -5.56
C LYS A 84 -7.99 3.89 -4.76
N MET A 85 -6.69 4.21 -4.84
CA MET A 85 -5.65 3.57 -4.00
C MET A 85 -5.92 3.81 -2.51
N THR A 86 -6.26 5.06 -2.16
CA THR A 86 -6.58 5.43 -0.77
C THR A 86 -7.79 4.65 -0.26
N LEU A 87 -8.85 4.54 -1.06
CA LEU A 87 -10.02 3.75 -0.71
C LEU A 87 -9.66 2.26 -0.49
N GLN A 88 -8.84 1.67 -1.37
CA GLN A 88 -8.34 0.29 -1.17
C GLN A 88 -7.60 0.15 0.17
N ALA A 89 -6.72 1.09 0.50
CA ALA A 89 -5.99 1.10 1.77
C ALA A 89 -6.90 1.26 3.00
N ILE A 90 -7.90 2.13 2.93
CA ILE A 90 -8.89 2.30 3.98
C ILE A 90 -9.68 1.00 4.20
N LEU A 91 -10.14 0.35 3.13
CA LEU A 91 -10.88 -0.92 3.23
C LEU A 91 -10.04 -2.03 3.84
N MET A 92 -8.75 -2.13 3.51
CA MET A 92 -7.86 -3.11 4.13
C MET A 92 -7.64 -2.82 5.63
N ALA A 93 -7.42 -1.55 5.99
CA ALA A 93 -7.22 -1.15 7.39
C ALA A 93 -8.49 -1.34 8.24
N ASP A 94 -9.66 -1.02 7.68
CA ASP A 94 -10.96 -1.22 8.32
C ASP A 94 -11.27 -2.72 8.50
N ALA A 95 -11.01 -3.55 7.48
CA ALA A 95 -11.16 -5.00 7.59
C ALA A 95 -10.26 -5.60 8.69
N LEU A 96 -9.03 -5.10 8.81
CA LEU A 96 -8.12 -5.52 9.88
C LEU A 96 -8.61 -5.04 11.25
N LEU A 97 -9.06 -3.79 11.36
CA LEU A 97 -9.61 -3.20 12.60
C LEU A 97 -10.83 -3.99 13.13
N ARG A 98 -11.72 -4.43 12.25
CA ARG A 98 -12.95 -5.15 12.60
C ARG A 98 -12.72 -6.60 13.01
N ASN A 99 -11.54 -7.16 12.74
CA ASN A 99 -11.21 -8.54 13.06
C ASN A 99 -10.10 -8.58 14.12
N GLU A 100 -10.50 -8.69 15.39
CA GLU A 100 -9.57 -8.69 16.53
C GLU A 100 -8.48 -9.76 16.42
N ASN A 101 -8.82 -10.95 15.93
CA ASN A 101 -7.87 -12.05 15.74
C ASN A 101 -6.85 -11.70 14.65
N ALA A 102 -7.29 -11.17 13.51
CA ALA A 102 -6.40 -10.76 12.43
C ALA A 102 -5.50 -9.60 12.87
N PHE A 103 -6.05 -8.60 13.57
CA PHE A 103 -5.27 -7.49 14.10
C PHE A 103 -4.22 -7.94 15.12
N LYS A 104 -4.56 -8.89 16.00
CA LYS A 104 -3.62 -9.49 16.95
C LYS A 104 -2.50 -10.23 16.23
N LEU A 105 -2.83 -11.07 15.24
CA LEU A 105 -1.84 -11.82 14.45
C LEU A 105 -0.92 -10.88 13.67
N TRP A 106 -1.46 -9.81 13.07
CA TRP A 106 -0.66 -8.80 12.40
C TRP A 106 0.32 -8.12 13.36
N LYS A 107 -0.14 -7.70 14.55
CA LYS A 107 0.75 -7.10 15.56
C LYS A 107 1.86 -8.04 16.03
N MET A 108 1.57 -9.34 16.16
CA MET A 108 2.58 -10.35 16.50
C MET A 108 3.72 -10.45 15.48
N ILE A 109 3.47 -10.07 14.22
CA ILE A 109 4.50 -10.03 13.16
C ILE A 109 5.14 -8.64 13.08
N TYR A 110 4.32 -7.59 13.16
CA TYR A 110 4.77 -6.21 12.98
C TYR A 110 5.63 -5.70 14.14
N GLU A 111 5.24 -5.92 15.41
CA GLU A 111 5.96 -5.38 16.57
C GLU A 111 7.42 -5.88 16.67
N PRO A 112 7.73 -7.18 16.48
CA PRO A 112 9.12 -7.64 16.39
C PRO A 112 9.87 -7.00 15.22
N THR A 113 9.22 -6.83 14.06
CA THR A 113 9.84 -6.20 12.89
C THR A 113 10.25 -4.76 13.21
N VAL A 114 9.36 -4.00 13.87
CA VAL A 114 9.65 -2.64 14.35
C VAL A 114 10.81 -2.62 15.35
N TYR A 115 10.88 -3.60 16.25
CA TYR A 115 11.96 -3.69 17.22
C TYR A 115 13.33 -3.90 16.57
N PHE A 116 13.42 -4.75 15.54
CA PHE A 116 14.70 -5.08 14.88
C PHE A 116 15.10 -4.11 13.77
N VAL A 117 14.13 -3.61 12.99
CA VAL A 117 14.37 -2.87 11.74
C VAL A 117 14.00 -1.39 11.89
N GLY A 118 13.29 -1.03 12.95
CA GLY A 118 12.73 0.31 13.15
C GLY A 118 11.31 0.44 12.61
N LYS A 119 10.67 1.55 12.97
CA LYS A 119 9.31 1.87 12.52
C LYS A 119 9.30 2.37 11.07
N THR A 120 8.23 2.04 10.34
CA THR A 120 7.92 2.60 9.00
C THR A 120 8.07 4.11 8.97
N ASP A 121 8.59 4.60 7.85
CA ASP A 121 8.51 6.01 7.46
C ASP A 121 7.25 6.33 6.63
N ASP A 122 6.73 5.34 5.87
CA ASP A 122 5.45 5.39 5.16
C ASP A 122 4.24 5.53 6.12
N LEU A 123 3.02 5.74 5.60
CA LEU A 123 1.82 5.57 6.42
C LEU A 123 1.47 4.08 6.50
N TYR A 124 1.01 3.61 7.66
CA TYR A 124 0.65 2.19 7.84
C TYR A 124 -0.67 2.04 8.59
N VAL A 125 -1.00 0.79 8.92
CA VAL A 125 -2.27 0.37 9.51
C VAL A 125 -2.72 1.26 10.67
N ASP A 126 -1.85 1.57 11.64
CA ASP A 126 -2.28 2.37 12.81
C ASP A 126 -2.65 3.81 12.44
N ASP A 127 -1.94 4.42 11.47
CA ASP A 127 -2.26 5.78 11.02
C ASP A 127 -3.64 5.81 10.36
N TYR A 128 -3.89 4.82 9.49
CA TYR A 128 -5.18 4.68 8.81
C TYR A 128 -6.30 4.35 9.80
N ILE A 129 -6.09 3.46 10.77
CA ILE A 129 -7.07 3.14 11.81
C ILE A 129 -7.44 4.38 12.64
N LYS A 130 -6.47 5.23 12.98
CA LYS A 130 -6.73 6.48 13.72
C LYS A 130 -7.62 7.41 12.91
N LEU A 131 -7.29 7.65 11.64
CA LEU A 131 -8.09 8.49 10.75
C LEU A 131 -9.47 7.89 10.47
N ILE A 132 -9.57 6.56 10.33
CA ILE A 132 -10.86 5.88 10.15
C ILE A 132 -11.78 6.16 11.34
N LYS A 133 -11.27 5.98 12.57
CA LYS A 133 -12.05 6.24 13.80
C LYS A 133 -12.45 7.70 13.98
N GLU A 134 -11.67 8.63 13.41
CA GLU A 134 -11.94 10.06 13.49
C GLU A 134 -13.01 10.52 12.48
N ILE A 135 -12.99 9.99 11.26
CA ILE A 135 -13.80 10.48 10.13
C ILE A 135 -15.06 9.63 9.90
N TYR A 136 -14.97 8.32 10.13
CA TYR A 136 -16.05 7.37 9.85
C TYR A 136 -16.77 6.95 11.13
N PRO A 137 -18.10 6.76 11.09
CA PRO A 137 -18.85 6.29 12.25
C PRO A 137 -18.36 4.90 12.70
N PRO A 138 -18.18 4.66 14.00
CA PRO A 138 -17.56 3.43 14.51
C PRO A 138 -18.35 2.15 14.19
N ASN A 139 -19.66 2.26 13.95
CA ASN A 139 -20.54 1.11 13.72
C ASN A 139 -20.82 0.84 12.24
N GLU A 140 -20.32 1.67 11.32
CA GLU A 140 -20.52 1.50 9.88
C GLU A 140 -19.22 1.13 9.20
N SER A 141 -19.30 0.15 8.31
CA SER A 141 -18.18 -0.27 7.49
C SER A 141 -17.92 0.76 6.40
N VAL A 142 -16.64 1.05 6.13
CA VAL A 142 -16.28 2.18 5.25
C VAL A 142 -16.75 1.93 3.81
N ASP A 143 -16.88 0.67 3.40
CA ASP A 143 -17.47 0.25 2.12
C ASP A 143 -18.94 0.70 1.94
N LYS A 144 -19.67 0.94 3.04
CA LYS A 144 -21.05 1.44 3.01
C LYS A 144 -21.13 2.98 2.99
N CYS A 145 -20.02 3.64 3.31
CA CYS A 145 -19.89 5.09 3.26
C CYS A 145 -19.37 5.52 1.88
N ASP A 146 -20.22 5.51 0.85
CA ASP A 146 -19.88 6.18 -0.42
C ASP A 146 -20.01 7.70 -0.25
N ASN A 147 -19.00 8.30 0.37
CA ASN A 147 -18.95 9.73 0.62
C ASN A 147 -17.61 10.28 0.13
N GLN A 148 -17.64 10.88 -1.05
CA GLN A 148 -16.49 11.53 -1.67
C GLN A 148 -15.90 12.66 -0.81
N GLU A 149 -16.71 13.33 0.00
CA GLU A 149 -16.26 14.39 0.92
C GLU A 149 -15.43 13.80 2.06
N LYS A 150 -15.88 12.69 2.67
CA LYS A 150 -15.10 11.98 3.71
C LYS A 150 -13.80 11.42 3.17
N LEU A 151 -13.79 10.89 1.94
CA LEU A 151 -12.57 10.41 1.31
C LEU A 151 -11.60 11.58 1.04
N ALA A 152 -12.11 12.74 0.62
CA ALA A 152 -11.30 13.94 0.47
C ALA A 152 -10.71 14.41 1.80
N GLU A 153 -11.54 14.49 2.86
CA GLU A 153 -11.09 14.81 4.22
C GLU A 153 -10.01 13.83 4.71
N PHE A 154 -10.19 12.54 4.45
CA PHE A 154 -9.21 11.51 4.81
C PHE A 154 -7.88 11.75 4.12
N ILE A 155 -7.89 11.99 2.80
CA ILE A 155 -6.69 12.26 2.02
C ILE A 155 -6.00 13.53 2.53
N ASP A 156 -6.75 14.60 2.80
CA ASP A 156 -6.21 15.87 3.28
C ASP A 156 -5.52 15.71 4.64
N LYS A 157 -6.15 15.00 5.58
CA LYS A 157 -5.54 14.68 6.89
C LYS A 157 -4.34 13.75 6.75
N ALA A 158 -4.43 12.71 5.92
CA ALA A 158 -3.34 11.77 5.70
C ALA A 158 -2.10 12.44 5.05
N ILE A 159 -2.30 13.43 4.17
CA ILE A 159 -1.21 14.21 3.57
C ILE A 159 -0.43 15.01 4.63
N GLN A 160 -1.07 15.47 5.70
CA GLN A 160 -0.40 16.22 6.77
C GLN A 160 0.39 15.34 7.76
N LEU A 161 0.25 14.02 7.68
CA LEU A 161 1.05 13.10 8.48
C LEU A 161 2.51 13.10 8.03
N ARG A 162 3.36 12.30 8.68
CA ARG A 162 4.78 12.19 8.30
C ARG A 162 4.97 11.84 6.82
N THR A 163 6.10 12.27 6.26
CA THR A 163 6.50 11.97 4.87
C THR A 163 7.51 10.83 4.87
N PRO A 164 7.43 9.87 3.93
CA PRO A 164 8.43 8.82 3.82
C PRO A 164 9.82 9.41 3.55
N LYS A 165 10.84 8.75 4.08
CA LYS A 165 12.26 9.09 3.90
C LYS A 165 12.92 8.23 2.82
N ILE A 166 12.36 7.06 2.53
CA ILE A 166 12.89 6.08 1.59
C ILE A 166 11.90 5.89 0.44
N LEU A 167 12.42 5.93 -0.79
CA LEU A 167 11.66 5.59 -1.98
C LEU A 167 11.86 4.11 -2.31
N SER A 168 10.83 3.28 -2.16
CA SER A 168 10.92 1.82 -2.39
C SER A 168 10.40 1.35 -3.76
N GLY A 169 9.77 2.24 -4.53
CA GLY A 169 9.18 1.93 -5.83
C GLY A 169 9.24 3.13 -6.79
N LEU A 170 8.78 2.93 -8.03
CA LEU A 170 8.74 4.01 -9.01
C LEU A 170 7.72 5.09 -8.58
N ALA A 171 8.13 6.34 -8.72
CA ALA A 171 7.29 7.49 -8.42
C ALA A 171 7.43 8.53 -9.53
N PHE A 172 6.37 9.33 -9.70
CA PHE A 172 6.41 10.46 -10.61
C PHE A 172 7.19 11.60 -9.95
N ALA A 173 8.15 12.18 -10.65
CA ALA A 173 8.82 13.40 -10.19
C ALA A 173 7.97 14.58 -10.66
N GLU A 174 7.47 15.39 -9.73
CA GLU A 174 6.78 16.63 -10.07
C GLU A 174 7.72 17.80 -9.74
N ASP A 175 8.09 18.59 -10.74
CA ASP A 175 9.09 19.66 -10.63
C ASP A 175 10.43 19.21 -10.00
N GLY A 176 10.80 17.94 -10.19
CA GLY A 176 12.01 17.34 -9.61
C GLY A 176 11.87 16.89 -8.15
N ASP A 177 10.67 16.99 -7.56
CA ASP A 177 10.37 16.53 -6.21
C ASP A 177 9.45 15.29 -6.22
N PHE A 178 9.86 14.25 -5.50
CA PHE A 178 9.11 13.00 -5.35
C PHE A 178 8.27 12.96 -4.07
N ARG A 179 8.46 13.91 -3.14
CA ARG A 179 7.88 13.81 -1.79
C ARG A 179 6.35 13.83 -1.78
N ILE A 180 5.73 14.49 -2.76
CA ILE A 180 4.28 14.54 -2.89
C ILE A 180 3.74 13.21 -3.46
N SER A 181 4.39 12.66 -4.48
CA SER A 181 3.97 11.44 -5.18
C SER A 181 4.29 10.14 -4.43
N THR A 182 5.08 10.22 -3.37
CA THR A 182 5.56 9.04 -2.63
C THR A 182 4.74 8.72 -1.40
N LYS A 183 3.99 9.68 -0.86
CA LYS A 183 3.19 9.46 0.34
C LYS A 183 2.03 8.49 0.06
N GLY A 184 2.02 7.39 0.78
CA GLY A 184 1.01 6.35 0.65
C GLY A 184 0.96 5.42 1.84
N PHE A 185 -0.04 4.56 1.81
CA PHE A 185 -0.17 3.45 2.73
C PHE A 185 0.70 2.27 2.31
N ARG A 186 1.36 1.65 3.27
CA ARG A 186 1.99 0.33 3.14
C ARG A 186 1.69 -0.50 4.38
N PHE A 187 1.47 -1.79 4.19
CA PHE A 187 1.02 -2.65 5.28
C PHE A 187 2.08 -2.83 6.39
N MET A 188 3.36 -2.90 5.99
CA MET A 188 4.53 -2.95 6.87
C MET A 188 5.71 -2.19 6.23
N GLY A 189 5.48 -0.94 5.83
CA GLY A 189 6.56 -0.08 5.31
C GLY A 189 7.62 0.25 6.33
#